data_AF-A0A7V1H6M1-F1
#
_entry.id   AF-A0A7V1H6M1-F1
#
_cell.length_a   1.000
_cell.length_b   1.000
_cell.length_c   1.000
_cell.angle_alpha   90.00
_cell.angle_beta   90.00
_cell.angle_gamma   90.00
#
_symmetry.space_group_name_H-M   'P 1'
#
loop_
_entity.id
_entity.type
_entity.pdbx_description
1 polymer ?
#
loop_
_entity_poly.entity_id
_entity_poly.type
_entity_poly.pdbx_seq_one_letter_code
_entity_poly.pdbx_strand_id
1 'polypeptide(L)'
;MDNQLNILSSRAGFNTALRHFKSVTAYVSEIAGGANLADLINGSLEENEIQSFQVKSILNALLIDRFQYSYKSHNLERMIENVDSIVASISGWNNLNMVLSYSHPQVGLSIINPKKRAAWESILPLIKDELIVIYTGVVTDEIDSGTLDSSIKDFISILYGKKVKPKEKYLGERVEEKEEVPQDTHVQAPKRRLTPRYAVQVTNELFHNGNVEAWKKIIESFKSKFPDLDVLIWYENERINDIHALFKWGKVKHGGSIFFSVAGENIKGVSKLQRYLFEGASPRFEIFLLGAHGTILDLF
;
A
#
# COMPACT_ATOMS: atom_id res chain seq x y z
N MET A 1 -35.34 4.32 0.94
CA MET A 1 -34.49 3.12 0.84
C MET A 1 -34.90 2.40 -0.44
N ASP A 2 -34.61 2.99 -1.59
CA ASP A 2 -35.06 2.45 -2.88
C ASP A 2 -33.84 2.21 -3.78
N ASN A 3 -33.85 1.07 -4.47
CA ASN A 3 -32.89 0.60 -5.49
C ASN A 3 -31.61 -0.16 -5.07
N GLN A 4 -31.60 -0.95 -3.98
CA GLN A 4 -30.53 -1.94 -3.80
C GLN A 4 -30.64 -3.17 -4.72
N LEU A 5 -31.82 -3.47 -5.28
CA LEU A 5 -32.05 -4.61 -6.20
C LEU A 5 -31.86 -4.25 -7.69
N ASN A 6 -31.64 -2.99 -8.02
CA ASN A 6 -31.54 -2.53 -9.41
C ASN A 6 -30.14 -2.74 -10.03
N ILE A 7 -29.17 -3.24 -9.25
CA ILE A 7 -27.84 -3.55 -9.78
C ILE A 7 -27.86 -4.80 -10.67
N LEU A 8 -28.70 -5.80 -10.36
CA LEU A 8 -28.82 -7.03 -11.12
C LEU A 8 -29.75 -6.91 -12.34
N SER A 9 -30.55 -5.84 -12.42
CA SER A 9 -31.49 -5.62 -13.54
C SER A 9 -30.80 -5.12 -14.81
N SER A 10 -29.57 -4.61 -14.70
CA SER A 10 -28.75 -4.21 -15.85
C SER A 10 -27.66 -5.24 -16.13
N ARG A 11 -27.36 -5.46 -17.42
CA ARG A 11 -26.25 -6.35 -17.83
C ARG A 11 -24.92 -5.94 -17.21
N ALA A 12 -24.69 -4.63 -17.07
CA ALA A 12 -23.48 -4.08 -16.48
C ALA A 12 -23.38 -4.44 -14.99
N GLY A 13 -24.41 -4.15 -14.19
CA GLY A 13 -24.38 -4.44 -12.76
C GLY A 13 -24.47 -5.94 -12.45
N PHE A 14 -25.16 -6.75 -13.28
CA PHE A 14 -25.11 -8.21 -13.18
C PHE A 14 -23.69 -8.76 -13.39
N ASN A 15 -22.98 -8.28 -14.43
CA ASN A 15 -21.60 -8.69 -14.67
C ASN A 15 -20.65 -8.26 -13.54
N THR A 16 -20.82 -7.06 -12.99
CA THR A 16 -20.05 -6.59 -11.83
C THR A 16 -20.30 -7.46 -10.61
N ALA A 17 -21.56 -7.79 -10.30
CA ALA A 17 -21.90 -8.68 -9.19
C ALA A 17 -21.34 -10.10 -9.43
N LEU A 18 -21.45 -10.63 -10.64
CA LEU A 18 -20.92 -11.95 -10.99
C LEU A 18 -19.39 -12.03 -10.85
N ARG A 19 -18.66 -10.99 -11.28
CA ARG A 19 -17.20 -10.90 -11.06
C ARG A 19 -16.87 -10.91 -9.58
N HIS A 20 -17.55 -10.07 -8.79
CA HIS A 20 -17.39 -10.04 -7.34
C HIS A 20 -17.62 -11.42 -6.70
N PHE A 21 -18.71 -12.11 -7.06
CA PHE A 21 -18.98 -13.46 -6.55
C PHE A 21 -17.90 -14.48 -6.93
N LYS A 22 -17.39 -14.41 -8.17
CA LYS A 22 -16.30 -15.29 -8.62
C LYS A 22 -15.02 -15.05 -7.82
N SER A 23 -14.60 -13.79 -7.66
CA SER A 23 -13.39 -13.44 -6.88
C SER A 23 -13.53 -13.88 -5.43
N VAL A 24 -14.67 -13.59 -4.78
CA VAL A 24 -14.90 -13.99 -3.39
C VAL A 24 -14.90 -15.52 -3.23
N THR A 25 -15.48 -16.25 -4.18
CA THR A 25 -15.47 -17.73 -4.15
C THR A 25 -14.07 -18.31 -4.37
N ALA A 26 -13.27 -17.69 -5.23
CA ALA A 26 -11.87 -18.06 -5.42
C ALA A 26 -11.07 -17.88 -4.12
N TYR A 27 -11.24 -16.73 -3.44
CA TYR A 27 -10.56 -16.48 -2.16
C TYR A 27 -10.88 -17.51 -1.09
N VAL A 28 -12.09 -18.06 -1.04
CA VAL A 28 -12.44 -19.12 -0.06
C VAL A 28 -11.51 -20.32 -0.21
N SER A 29 -11.21 -20.73 -1.45
CA SER A 29 -10.35 -21.89 -1.70
C SER A 29 -8.89 -21.59 -1.35
N GLU A 30 -8.41 -20.40 -1.72
CA GLU A 30 -7.04 -19.95 -1.43
C GLU A 30 -6.79 -19.80 0.08
N ILE A 31 -7.71 -19.18 0.82
CA ILE A 31 -7.61 -19.02 2.28
C ILE A 31 -7.65 -20.38 2.99
N ALA A 32 -8.51 -21.30 2.54
CA ALA A 32 -8.51 -22.66 3.07
C ALA A 32 -7.19 -23.41 2.78
N GLY A 33 -6.49 -23.04 1.71
CA GLY A 33 -5.12 -23.48 1.41
C GLY A 33 -4.03 -22.77 2.20
N GLY A 34 -4.38 -21.83 3.08
CA GLY A 34 -3.47 -21.09 3.96
C GLY A 34 -3.09 -19.69 3.46
N ALA A 35 -3.58 -19.26 2.29
CA ALA A 35 -3.29 -17.93 1.76
C ALA A 35 -3.80 -16.81 2.67
N ASN A 36 -3.11 -15.68 2.67
CA ASN A 36 -3.55 -14.50 3.44
C ASN A 36 -4.53 -13.64 2.62
N LEU A 37 -5.71 -13.36 3.18
CA LEU A 37 -6.72 -12.55 2.48
C LEU A 37 -6.24 -11.12 2.16
N ALA A 38 -5.34 -10.54 2.95
CA ALA A 38 -4.80 -9.21 2.65
C ALA A 38 -4.04 -9.21 1.32
N ASP A 39 -3.23 -10.24 1.07
CA ASP A 39 -2.43 -10.36 -0.15
C ASP A 39 -3.34 -10.56 -1.37
N LEU A 40 -4.37 -11.40 -1.24
CA LEU A 40 -5.37 -11.61 -2.29
C LEU A 40 -6.13 -10.33 -2.63
N ILE A 41 -6.61 -9.59 -1.61
CA ILE A 41 -7.33 -8.33 -1.81
C ILE A 41 -6.42 -7.29 -2.48
N ASN A 42 -5.18 -7.15 -2.02
CA ASN A 42 -4.25 -6.16 -2.57
C ASN A 42 -3.89 -6.48 -4.03
N GLY A 43 -3.62 -7.75 -4.36
CA GLY A 43 -3.39 -8.18 -5.75
C GLY A 43 -4.59 -7.87 -6.65
N SER A 44 -5.80 -8.24 -6.24
CA SER A 44 -7.01 -7.96 -7.03
C SER A 44 -7.38 -6.47 -7.10
N LEU A 45 -6.94 -5.63 -6.14
CA LEU A 45 -7.06 -4.18 -6.24
C LEU A 45 -6.07 -3.61 -7.28
N GLU A 46 -4.82 -4.10 -7.27
CA GLU A 46 -3.78 -3.71 -8.24
C GLU A 46 -4.19 -4.09 -9.67
N GLU A 47 -4.78 -5.27 -9.85
CA GLU A 47 -5.30 -5.77 -11.12
C GLU A 47 -6.68 -5.18 -11.50
N ASN A 48 -7.27 -4.33 -10.65
CA ASN A 48 -8.59 -3.74 -10.82
C ASN A 48 -9.75 -4.76 -10.95
N GLU A 49 -9.58 -5.98 -10.43
CA GLU A 49 -10.64 -6.99 -10.40
C GLU A 49 -11.73 -6.65 -9.38
N ILE A 50 -11.32 -6.00 -8.29
CA ILE A 50 -12.21 -5.45 -7.26
C ILE A 50 -11.93 -3.96 -7.05
N GLN A 51 -12.88 -3.29 -6.39
CA GLN A 51 -12.81 -1.86 -6.08
C GLN A 51 -12.72 -1.65 -4.57
N SER A 52 -12.09 -0.55 -4.13
CA SER A 52 -11.83 -0.27 -2.70
C SER A 52 -13.09 -0.28 -1.82
N PHE A 53 -14.26 0.11 -2.37
CA PHE A 53 -15.52 0.10 -1.61
C PHE A 53 -16.03 -1.32 -1.30
N GLN A 54 -15.60 -2.34 -2.06
CA GLN A 54 -16.02 -3.74 -1.87
C GLN A 54 -15.26 -4.42 -0.74
N VAL A 55 -14.07 -3.92 -0.38
CA VAL A 55 -13.14 -4.54 0.57
C VAL A 55 -13.80 -4.84 1.92
N LYS A 56 -14.56 -3.90 2.50
CA LYS A 56 -15.22 -4.10 3.80
C LYS A 56 -16.19 -5.28 3.78
N SER A 57 -16.97 -5.41 2.70
CA SER A 57 -17.93 -6.49 2.53
C SER A 57 -17.21 -7.83 2.37
N ILE A 58 -16.09 -7.87 1.65
CA ILE A 58 -15.26 -9.06 1.47
C ILE A 58 -14.66 -9.50 2.81
N LEU A 59 -14.08 -8.58 3.58
CA LEU A 59 -13.54 -8.88 4.91
C LEU A 59 -14.59 -9.48 5.84
N ASN A 60 -15.77 -8.87 5.90
CA ASN A 60 -16.85 -9.35 6.76
C ASN A 60 -17.32 -10.76 6.33
N ALA A 61 -17.61 -10.93 5.04
CA ALA A 61 -18.12 -12.21 4.52
C ALA A 61 -17.11 -13.35 4.68
N LEU A 62 -15.81 -13.07 4.50
CA LEU A 62 -14.78 -14.10 4.56
C LEU A 62 -14.25 -14.29 5.96
N LEU A 63 -13.67 -13.26 6.58
CA LEU A 63 -12.99 -13.42 7.87
C LEU A 63 -13.98 -13.69 8.99
N ILE A 64 -15.12 -12.98 9.02
CA ILE A 64 -16.09 -13.09 10.11
C ILE A 64 -17.07 -14.24 9.80
N ASP A 65 -17.85 -14.12 8.74
CA ASP A 65 -18.96 -15.06 8.51
C ASP A 65 -18.49 -16.46 8.11
N ARG A 66 -17.52 -16.56 7.19
CA ARG A 66 -17.07 -17.86 6.65
C ARG A 66 -16.04 -18.56 7.53
N PHE A 67 -14.98 -17.85 7.91
CA PHE A 67 -13.82 -18.44 8.59
C PHE A 67 -13.78 -18.16 10.10
N GLN A 68 -14.73 -17.39 10.64
CA GLN A 68 -14.91 -17.20 12.09
C GLN A 68 -13.63 -16.70 12.81
N TYR A 69 -12.91 -15.77 12.18
CA TYR A 69 -11.74 -15.12 12.78
C TYR A 69 -12.17 -14.35 14.04
N SER A 70 -11.35 -14.42 15.09
CA SER A 70 -11.41 -13.44 16.18
C SER A 70 -10.97 -12.09 15.66
N TYR A 71 -11.58 -11.01 16.18
CA TYR A 71 -11.19 -9.66 15.78
C TYR A 71 -11.30 -8.65 16.91
N LYS A 72 -10.53 -7.57 16.81
CA LYS A 72 -10.59 -6.44 17.74
C LYS A 72 -10.26 -5.13 17.05
N SER A 73 -11.10 -4.11 17.28
CA SER A 73 -10.78 -2.72 16.97
C SER A 73 -9.86 -2.11 18.03
N HIS A 74 -8.88 -1.34 17.58
CA HIS A 74 -7.92 -0.65 18.44
C HIS A 74 -7.59 0.72 17.82
N ASN A 75 -7.64 1.80 18.59
CA ASN A 75 -7.12 3.09 18.16
C ASN A 75 -5.62 3.14 18.47
N LEU A 76 -4.80 3.55 17.52
CA LEU A 76 -3.36 3.57 17.69
C LEU A 76 -2.95 4.55 18.81
N GLU A 77 -2.20 4.07 19.80
CA GLU A 77 -1.83 4.88 20.97
C GLU A 77 -0.68 5.87 20.67
N ARG A 78 0.11 5.57 19.63
CA ARG A 78 1.23 6.38 19.17
C ARG A 78 1.48 6.16 17.69
N MET A 79 2.24 7.08 17.08
CA MET A 79 2.71 6.92 15.71
C MET A 79 3.69 5.74 15.59
N ILE A 80 3.59 4.99 14.49
CA ILE A 80 4.46 3.86 14.19
C ILE A 80 5.16 4.13 12.86
N GLU A 81 6.47 4.35 12.91
CA GLU A 81 7.30 4.66 11.74
C GLU A 81 8.10 3.45 11.23
N ASN A 82 8.31 2.45 12.07
CA ASN A 82 9.10 1.26 11.77
C ASN A 82 8.37 0.00 12.28
N VAL A 83 8.39 -1.05 11.46
CA VAL A 83 7.66 -2.30 11.72
C VAL A 83 8.59 -3.52 11.81
N ASP A 84 9.90 -3.33 11.75
CA ASP A 84 10.89 -4.42 11.63
C ASP A 84 10.79 -5.37 12.82
N SER A 85 10.72 -4.79 14.03
CA SER A 85 10.57 -5.56 15.26
C SER A 85 9.20 -6.25 15.36
N ILE A 86 8.15 -5.65 14.78
CA ILE A 86 6.80 -6.21 14.74
C ILE A 86 6.81 -7.43 13.83
N VAL A 87 7.20 -7.25 12.56
CA VAL A 87 7.29 -8.29 11.54
C VAL A 87 8.15 -9.45 12.03
N ALA A 88 9.34 -9.16 12.57
CA ALA A 88 10.22 -10.19 13.12
C ALA A 88 9.54 -11.01 14.23
N SER A 89 8.84 -10.35 15.16
CA SER A 89 8.19 -11.01 16.31
C SER A 89 7.05 -11.95 15.92
N ILE A 90 6.32 -11.62 14.84
CA ILE A 90 5.13 -12.40 14.42
C ILE A 90 5.38 -13.30 13.21
N SER A 91 6.55 -13.19 12.57
CA SER A 91 6.94 -14.01 11.43
C SER A 91 6.81 -15.52 11.71
N GLY A 92 7.09 -15.95 12.93
CA GLY A 92 6.98 -17.35 13.36
C GLY A 92 5.58 -17.81 13.77
N TRP A 93 4.57 -16.95 13.73
CA TRP A 93 3.20 -17.29 14.16
C TRP A 93 2.45 -18.06 13.05
N ASN A 94 3.03 -19.16 12.56
CA ASN A 94 2.60 -19.83 11.33
C ASN A 94 1.23 -20.50 11.42
N ASN A 95 0.78 -20.93 12.60
CA ASN A 95 -0.58 -21.47 12.73
C ASN A 95 -1.66 -20.37 12.73
N LEU A 96 -1.26 -19.10 12.81
CA LEU A 96 -2.16 -17.96 12.80
C LEU A 96 -2.15 -17.28 11.44
N ASN A 97 -3.33 -17.07 10.88
CA ASN A 97 -3.53 -16.20 9.74
C ASN A 97 -4.01 -14.84 10.26
N MET A 98 -3.17 -13.81 10.15
CA MET A 98 -3.49 -12.47 10.64
C MET A 98 -3.72 -11.52 9.48
N VAL A 99 -4.75 -10.69 9.59
CA VAL A 99 -5.07 -9.63 8.64
C VAL A 99 -5.34 -8.37 9.43
N LEU A 100 -4.81 -7.23 8.99
CA LEU A 100 -5.13 -5.93 9.59
C LEU A 100 -5.92 -5.10 8.59
N SER A 101 -6.90 -4.35 9.10
CA SER A 101 -7.53 -3.27 8.35
C SER A 101 -7.22 -1.95 9.04
N TYR A 102 -6.52 -1.05 8.35
CA TYR A 102 -6.16 0.27 8.85
C TYR A 102 -7.01 1.33 8.18
N SER A 103 -7.69 2.17 8.96
CA SER A 103 -8.60 3.21 8.47
C SER A 103 -7.98 4.58 8.65
N HIS A 104 -7.47 5.14 7.55
CA HIS A 104 -6.99 6.51 7.51
C HIS A 104 -8.12 7.45 7.05
N PRO A 105 -8.35 8.60 7.71
CA PRO A 105 -9.47 9.50 7.39
C PRO A 105 -9.51 9.99 5.94
N GLN A 106 -8.34 10.19 5.32
CA GLN A 106 -8.20 10.68 3.93
C GLN A 106 -8.04 9.55 2.89
N VAL A 107 -7.05 8.67 3.06
CA VAL A 107 -6.76 7.54 2.13
C VAL A 107 -7.85 6.45 2.16
N GLY A 108 -8.59 6.33 3.26
CA GLY A 108 -9.57 5.28 3.44
C GLY A 108 -8.97 4.00 4.02
N LEU A 109 -9.54 2.85 3.62
CA LEU A 109 -9.21 1.56 4.21
C LEU A 109 -8.03 0.90 3.49
N SER A 110 -7.00 0.52 4.24
CA SER A 110 -5.86 -0.28 3.76
C SER A 110 -5.85 -1.65 4.43
N ILE A 111 -5.57 -2.71 3.68
CA ILE A 111 -5.52 -4.09 4.20
C ILE A 111 -4.07 -4.57 4.20
N ILE A 112 -3.65 -5.19 5.30
CA ILE A 112 -2.24 -5.46 5.58
C ILE A 112 -2.09 -6.92 6.00
N ASN A 113 -1.19 -7.64 5.33
CA ASN A 113 -0.62 -8.85 5.88
C ASN A 113 0.51 -8.43 6.84
N PRO A 114 0.34 -8.56 8.16
CA PRO A 114 1.29 -8.03 9.12
C PRO A 114 2.64 -8.77 9.09
N LYS A 115 2.69 -9.98 8.53
CA LYS A 115 3.92 -10.78 8.40
C LYS A 115 4.80 -10.36 7.22
N LYS A 116 4.27 -9.60 6.25
CA LYS A 116 5.01 -9.16 5.06
C LYS A 116 5.42 -7.70 5.21
N ARG A 117 6.74 -7.43 5.24
CA ARG A 117 7.28 -6.06 5.37
C ARG A 117 6.73 -5.13 4.28
N ALA A 118 6.71 -5.57 3.03
CA ALA A 118 6.25 -4.80 1.88
C ALA A 118 4.81 -4.27 2.05
N ALA A 119 3.94 -5.04 2.72
CA ALA A 119 2.55 -4.63 2.98
C ALA A 119 2.42 -3.40 3.90
N TRP A 120 3.47 -3.09 4.68
CA TRP A 120 3.50 -1.91 5.54
C TRP A 120 4.10 -0.67 4.84
N GLU A 121 4.97 -0.86 3.86
CA GLU A 121 5.79 0.24 3.31
C GLU A 121 4.96 1.35 2.65
N SER A 122 3.82 1.01 2.07
CA SER A 122 2.92 1.95 1.38
C SER A 122 2.07 2.80 2.34
N ILE A 123 1.94 2.37 3.61
CA ILE A 123 1.02 2.98 4.59
C ILE A 123 1.74 3.59 5.79
N LEU A 124 3.05 3.40 5.91
CA LEU A 124 3.83 4.03 6.97
C LEU A 124 4.02 5.54 6.70
N PRO A 125 4.04 6.37 7.76
CA PRO A 125 3.84 6.01 9.16
C PRO A 125 2.36 5.78 9.50
N LEU A 126 2.08 4.87 10.44
CA LEU A 126 0.74 4.76 11.02
C LEU A 126 0.54 5.88 12.04
N ILE A 127 -0.58 6.59 11.95
CA ILE A 127 -0.83 7.80 12.71
C ILE A 127 -1.56 7.48 14.01
N LYS A 128 -1.18 8.18 15.08
CA LYS A 128 -1.85 8.08 16.39
C LYS A 128 -3.36 8.38 16.26
N ASP A 129 -4.15 7.70 17.07
CA ASP A 129 -5.61 7.80 17.19
C ASP A 129 -6.39 7.26 15.99
N GLU A 130 -5.71 6.84 14.92
CA GLU A 130 -6.34 6.16 13.79
C GLU A 130 -6.72 4.72 14.12
N LEU A 131 -7.77 4.25 13.46
CA LEU A 131 -8.38 2.96 13.75
C LEU A 131 -7.65 1.85 13.01
N ILE A 132 -7.25 0.82 13.75
CA ILE A 132 -6.87 -0.48 13.21
C ILE A 132 -7.83 -1.55 13.71
N VAL A 133 -8.21 -2.47 12.83
CA VAL A 133 -8.91 -3.71 13.22
C VAL A 133 -7.97 -4.87 12.93
N ILE A 134 -7.75 -5.68 13.95
CA ILE A 134 -6.88 -6.85 13.89
C ILE A 134 -7.78 -8.07 13.81
N TYR A 135 -7.58 -8.89 12.79
CA TYR A 135 -8.26 -10.16 12.59
C TYR A 135 -7.24 -11.29 12.73
N THR A 136 -7.58 -12.32 13.48
CA THR A 136 -6.76 -13.53 13.63
C THR A 136 -7.65 -14.76 13.46
N GLY A 137 -7.29 -15.59 12.50
CA GLY A 137 -7.87 -16.90 12.26
C GLY A 137 -6.81 -17.98 12.32
N VAL A 138 -7.25 -19.21 12.07
CA VAL A 138 -6.41 -20.40 12.12
C VAL A 138 -5.98 -20.80 10.72
N VAL A 139 -4.74 -21.28 10.60
CA VAL A 139 -4.27 -21.98 9.38
C VAL A 139 -4.55 -23.47 9.48
N THR A 140 -4.55 -24.02 10.70
CA THR A 140 -4.84 -25.43 11.01
C THR A 140 -5.99 -25.53 12.01
N ASP A 141 -6.80 -26.58 11.94
CA ASP A 141 -8.12 -26.64 12.59
C ASP A 141 -8.12 -26.65 14.14
N GLU A 142 -6.98 -26.60 14.82
CA GLU A 142 -6.88 -26.84 16.27
C GLU A 142 -6.41 -25.63 17.11
N ILE A 143 -7.06 -24.48 16.99
CA ILE A 143 -6.84 -23.36 17.91
C ILE A 143 -8.18 -22.85 18.47
N ASP A 144 -8.28 -22.81 19.79
CA ASP A 144 -9.44 -22.27 20.49
C ASP A 144 -9.54 -20.75 20.39
N SER A 145 -10.77 -20.22 20.44
CA SER A 145 -11.03 -18.77 20.35
C SER A 145 -10.31 -17.94 21.43
N GLY A 146 -10.11 -18.49 22.63
CA GLY A 146 -9.37 -17.82 23.70
C GLY A 146 -7.89 -17.62 23.36
N THR A 147 -7.30 -18.56 22.62
CA THR A 147 -5.95 -18.45 22.06
C THR A 147 -5.89 -17.41 20.94
N LEU A 148 -6.89 -17.34 20.06
CA LEU A 148 -6.97 -16.30 19.02
C LEU A 148 -7.07 -14.90 19.64
N ASP A 149 -7.95 -14.70 20.62
CA ASP A 149 -8.09 -13.43 21.34
C ASP A 149 -6.82 -13.03 22.09
N SER A 150 -6.11 -14.02 22.62
CA SER A 150 -4.80 -13.79 23.23
C SER A 150 -3.77 -13.32 22.21
N SER A 151 -3.74 -13.91 21.02
CA SER A 151 -2.79 -13.52 19.96
C SER A 151 -3.00 -12.07 19.54
N ILE A 152 -4.24 -11.59 19.52
CA ILE A 152 -4.57 -10.18 19.24
C ILE A 152 -4.00 -9.27 20.33
N LYS A 153 -4.15 -9.62 21.61
CA LYS A 153 -3.59 -8.85 22.74
C LYS A 153 -2.06 -8.83 22.71
N ASP A 154 -1.46 -9.97 22.37
CA ASP A 154 -0.02 -10.12 22.21
C ASP A 154 0.48 -9.26 21.04
N PHE A 155 -0.21 -9.27 19.90
CA PHE A 155 0.09 -8.42 18.75
C PHE A 155 0.00 -6.94 19.10
N ILE A 156 -1.05 -6.49 19.79
CA ILE A 156 -1.18 -5.09 20.26
C ILE A 156 0.00 -4.73 21.18
N SER A 157 0.44 -5.64 22.05
CA SER A 157 1.61 -5.41 22.90
C SER A 157 2.90 -5.24 22.08
N ILE A 158 3.10 -6.08 21.06
CA ILE A 158 4.23 -6.01 20.13
C ILE A 158 4.18 -4.71 19.30
N LEU A 159 3.00 -4.28 18.86
CA LEU A 159 2.77 -3.03 18.13
C LEU A 159 3.36 -1.82 18.89
N TYR A 160 3.32 -1.87 20.23
CA TYR A 160 3.89 -0.86 21.12
C TYR A 160 5.26 -1.21 21.69
N GLY A 161 5.97 -2.15 21.06
CA GLY A 161 7.37 -2.46 21.33
C GLY A 161 7.61 -3.34 22.56
N LYS A 162 6.57 -3.96 23.12
CA LYS A 162 6.74 -4.95 24.18
C LYS A 162 7.23 -6.27 23.56
N LYS A 163 8.22 -6.89 24.20
CA LYS A 163 8.66 -8.24 23.84
C LYS A 163 7.64 -9.24 24.39
N VAL A 164 7.04 -10.03 23.52
CA VAL A 164 6.13 -11.11 23.88
C VAL A 164 6.75 -12.43 23.48
N LYS A 165 6.78 -13.39 24.41
CA LYS A 165 7.19 -14.77 24.09
C LYS A 165 6.00 -15.45 23.39
N PRO A 166 6.15 -15.96 22.16
CA PRO A 166 5.05 -16.61 21.46
C PRO A 166 4.61 -17.86 22.20
N LYS A 167 3.29 -18.10 22.24
CA LYS A 167 2.73 -19.35 22.74
C LYS A 167 2.98 -20.46 21.73
N GLU A 168 3.19 -21.68 22.18
CA GLU A 168 3.45 -22.83 21.29
C GLU A 168 2.36 -22.99 20.23
N LYS A 169 1.09 -22.77 20.59
CA LYS A 169 -0.04 -22.82 19.65
C LYS A 169 0.06 -21.82 18.49
N TYR A 170 0.81 -20.73 18.63
CA TYR A 170 1.00 -19.76 17.53
C TYR A 170 1.98 -20.31 16.50
N LEU A 171 2.92 -21.14 16.94
CA LEU A 171 4.02 -21.64 16.15
C LEU A 171 3.56 -22.87 15.35
N GLY A 172 3.84 -22.86 14.06
CA GLY A 172 3.51 -23.94 13.14
C GLY A 172 4.69 -24.29 12.25
N GLU A 173 4.63 -25.44 11.60
CA GLU A 173 5.55 -25.75 10.49
C GLU A 173 5.41 -24.67 9.42
N ARG A 174 6.55 -24.22 8.91
CA ARG A 174 6.60 -23.15 7.91
C ARG A 174 6.00 -23.70 6.61
N VAL A 175 4.74 -23.36 6.34
CA VAL A 175 4.17 -23.55 5.00
C VAL A 175 4.89 -22.54 4.11
N GLU A 176 5.80 -23.02 3.28
CA GLU A 176 6.48 -22.19 2.28
C GLU A 176 5.41 -21.72 1.28
N GLU A 177 4.88 -20.52 1.49
CA GLU A 177 4.33 -19.73 0.38
C GLU A 177 5.46 -19.63 -0.66
N LYS A 178 5.21 -20.14 -1.87
CA LYS A 178 6.09 -19.92 -3.02
C LYS A 178 6.10 -18.43 -3.34
N GLU A 179 6.86 -17.65 -2.58
CA GLU A 179 7.37 -16.38 -3.06
C GLU A 179 8.40 -16.71 -4.14
N GLU A 180 8.13 -16.33 -5.38
CA GLU A 180 9.19 -16.15 -6.36
C GLU A 180 10.10 -15.04 -5.83
N VAL A 181 11.17 -15.45 -5.17
CA VAL A 181 12.23 -14.57 -4.68
C VAL A 181 13.11 -14.21 -5.88
N PRO A 182 13.22 -12.93 -6.30
CA PRO A 182 14.45 -12.51 -6.94
C PRO A 182 15.54 -12.65 -5.88
N GLN A 183 16.47 -13.59 -6.09
CA GLN A 183 17.63 -13.74 -5.24
C GLN A 183 18.33 -12.40 -5.11
N ASP A 184 18.39 -11.86 -3.89
CA ASP A 184 19.46 -10.93 -3.54
C ASP A 184 20.02 -11.26 -2.16
N THR A 185 21.34 -11.46 -2.21
CA THR A 185 22.28 -11.68 -1.12
C THR A 185 22.02 -10.80 0.09
N HIS A 186 22.16 -11.39 1.28
CA HIS A 186 22.30 -10.69 2.56
C HIS A 186 23.35 -9.57 2.45
N VAL A 187 22.89 -8.34 2.31
CA VAL A 187 23.62 -7.13 2.70
C VAL A 187 22.72 -6.40 3.68
N GLN A 188 23.27 -6.05 4.85
CA GLN A 188 22.55 -5.33 5.90
C GLN A 188 21.78 -4.14 5.31
N ALA A 189 20.45 -4.15 5.47
CA ALA A 189 19.57 -3.10 4.98
C ALA A 189 20.01 -1.75 5.56
N PRO A 190 20.45 -0.81 4.71
CA PRO A 190 20.83 0.50 5.20
C PRO A 190 19.56 1.30 5.50
N LYS A 191 19.63 2.19 6.48
CA LYS A 191 18.52 3.08 6.85
C LYS A 191 18.19 4.02 5.67
N ARG A 192 17.23 3.65 4.83
CA ARG A 192 16.66 4.55 3.81
C ARG A 192 16.11 5.80 4.50
N ARG A 193 16.73 6.95 4.21
CA ARG A 193 16.28 8.26 4.68
C ARG A 193 15.23 8.79 3.71
N LEU A 194 14.33 9.63 4.19
CA LEU A 194 13.29 10.27 3.38
C LEU A 194 13.35 11.77 3.61
N THR A 195 13.32 12.56 2.53
CA THR A 195 13.22 14.03 2.65
C THR A 195 11.81 14.46 3.05
N PRO A 196 11.63 15.70 3.53
CA PRO A 196 10.31 16.33 3.59
C PRO A 196 9.60 16.31 2.23
N ARG A 197 8.28 16.58 2.26
CA ARG A 197 7.49 16.82 1.04
C ARG A 197 7.74 18.24 0.55
N TYR A 198 8.40 18.35 -0.59
CA TYR A 198 8.59 19.61 -1.29
C TYR A 198 7.38 19.87 -2.18
N ALA A 199 6.75 21.03 -2.01
CA ALA A 199 5.67 21.47 -2.89
C ALA A 199 6.22 21.98 -4.22
N VAL A 200 5.56 21.61 -5.31
CA VAL A 200 5.76 22.12 -6.67
C VAL A 200 4.43 22.66 -7.16
N GLN A 201 4.35 23.99 -7.25
CA GLN A 201 3.16 24.67 -7.71
C GLN A 201 3.03 24.57 -9.23
N VAL A 202 1.85 24.18 -9.72
CA VAL A 202 1.52 24.18 -11.14
C VAL A 202 1.20 25.59 -11.58
N THR A 203 1.96 26.10 -12.54
CA THR A 203 1.81 27.46 -13.08
C THR A 203 1.14 27.49 -14.45
N ASN A 204 0.98 26.33 -15.10
CA ASN A 204 0.11 26.16 -16.28
C ASN A 204 -1.37 26.36 -15.92
N GLU A 205 -2.21 26.56 -16.94
CA GLU A 205 -3.68 26.53 -16.77
C GLU A 205 -4.15 25.19 -16.20
N LEU A 206 -3.55 24.09 -16.68
CA LEU A 206 -3.76 22.74 -16.18
C LEU A 206 -2.47 21.90 -16.31
N PHE A 207 -2.33 20.90 -15.43
CA PHE A 207 -1.26 19.91 -15.57
C PHE A 207 -1.67 18.86 -16.62
N HIS A 208 -1.20 19.03 -17.85
CA HIS A 208 -1.59 18.20 -18.99
C HIS A 208 -0.54 17.12 -19.29
N ASN A 209 -0.82 16.29 -20.30
CA ASN A 209 0.06 15.19 -20.72
C ASN A 209 1.51 15.64 -20.99
N GLY A 210 1.71 16.80 -21.61
CA GLY A 210 3.06 17.37 -21.80
C GLY A 210 3.85 17.58 -20.50
N ASN A 211 3.21 18.05 -19.42
CA ASN A 211 3.88 18.20 -18.12
C ASN A 211 4.22 16.84 -17.50
N VAL A 212 3.32 15.86 -17.65
CA VAL A 212 3.53 14.49 -17.18
C VAL A 212 4.76 13.88 -17.84
N GLU A 213 4.86 13.98 -19.17
CA GLU A 213 6.00 13.46 -19.92
C GLU A 213 7.32 14.20 -19.60
N ALA A 214 7.26 15.52 -19.39
CA ALA A 214 8.41 16.28 -18.93
C ALA A 214 8.89 15.80 -17.55
N TRP A 215 7.96 15.63 -16.60
CA TRP A 215 8.28 15.13 -15.26
C TRP A 215 8.89 13.73 -15.29
N LYS A 216 8.37 12.82 -16.13
CA LYS A 216 8.97 11.49 -16.31
C LYS A 216 10.42 11.57 -16.77
N LYS A 217 10.71 12.36 -17.81
CA LYS A 217 12.09 12.52 -18.32
C LYS A 217 13.02 13.16 -17.29
N ILE A 218 12.53 14.11 -16.49
CA ILE A 218 13.29 14.71 -15.38
C ILE A 218 13.61 13.66 -14.31
N ILE A 219 12.62 12.86 -13.90
CA ILE A 219 12.78 11.81 -12.89
C ILE A 219 13.69 10.69 -13.40
N GLU A 220 13.58 10.30 -14.66
CA GLU A 220 14.43 9.33 -15.30
C GLU A 220 15.89 9.80 -15.33
N SER A 221 16.15 11.05 -15.72
CA SER A 221 17.48 11.67 -15.65
C SER A 221 18.06 11.66 -14.23
N PHE A 222 17.22 12.00 -13.23
CA PHE A 222 17.63 11.97 -11.82
C PHE A 222 18.00 10.57 -11.36
N LYS A 223 17.17 9.55 -11.66
CA LYS A 223 17.41 8.15 -11.31
C LYS A 223 18.62 7.56 -12.04
N SER A 224 18.86 7.97 -13.28
CA SER A 224 20.04 7.58 -14.04
C SER A 224 21.33 8.06 -13.37
N LYS A 225 21.34 9.31 -12.87
CA LYS A 225 22.50 9.88 -12.16
C LYS A 225 22.64 9.37 -10.72
N PHE A 226 21.52 9.08 -10.06
CA PHE A 226 21.47 8.63 -8.67
C PHE A 226 20.65 7.34 -8.54
N PRO A 227 21.22 6.17 -8.92
CA PRO A 227 20.49 4.89 -8.95
C PRO A 227 20.01 4.42 -7.56
N ASP A 228 20.61 4.92 -6.50
CA ASP A 228 20.28 4.62 -5.10
C ASP A 228 19.12 5.48 -4.55
N LEU A 229 18.65 6.46 -5.32
CA LEU A 229 17.62 7.41 -4.91
C LEU A 229 16.31 7.19 -5.69
N ASP A 230 15.20 7.15 -4.96
CA ASP A 230 13.86 7.10 -5.55
C ASP A 230 13.13 8.44 -5.38
N VAL A 231 12.31 8.79 -6.36
CA VAL A 231 11.47 9.99 -6.35
C VAL A 231 10.03 9.56 -6.15
N LEU A 232 9.48 9.97 -5.03
CA LEU A 232 8.10 9.69 -4.64
C LEU A 232 7.25 10.92 -4.94
N ILE A 233 6.06 10.73 -5.49
CA ILE A 233 5.13 11.82 -5.87
C ILE A 233 3.87 11.70 -5.02
N TRP A 234 3.34 12.84 -4.59
CA TRP A 234 2.07 12.94 -3.90
C TRP A 234 1.20 14.04 -4.48
N TYR A 235 -0.11 13.80 -4.45
CA TYR A 235 -1.12 14.81 -4.77
C TYR A 235 -2.30 14.62 -3.83
N GLU A 236 -2.79 15.70 -3.22
CA GLU A 236 -3.86 15.64 -2.20
C GLU A 236 -3.58 14.60 -1.09
N ASN A 237 -2.31 14.49 -0.67
CA ASN A 237 -1.79 13.52 0.31
C ASN A 237 -1.85 12.04 -0.09
N GLU A 238 -2.30 11.70 -1.30
CA GLU A 238 -2.18 10.36 -1.87
C GLU A 238 -0.82 10.18 -2.55
N ARG A 239 -0.20 9.01 -2.38
CA ARG A 239 0.98 8.64 -3.17
C ARG A 239 0.56 8.31 -4.59
N ILE A 240 1.25 8.92 -5.55
CA ILE A 240 1.04 8.74 -6.97
C ILE A 240 2.06 7.72 -7.49
N ASN A 241 1.60 6.49 -7.71
CA ASN A 241 2.43 5.40 -8.24
C ASN A 241 2.57 5.50 -9.76
N ASP A 242 1.53 5.95 -10.45
CA ASP A 242 1.55 6.29 -11.87
C ASP A 242 1.28 7.78 -12.05
N ILE A 243 2.29 8.51 -12.51
CA ILE A 243 2.21 9.95 -12.74
C ILE A 243 1.15 10.32 -13.80
N HIS A 244 0.78 9.40 -14.71
CA HIS A 244 -0.35 9.62 -15.61
C HIS A 244 -1.68 9.77 -14.87
N ALA A 245 -1.82 9.26 -13.64
CA ALA A 245 -3.02 9.46 -12.84
C ALA A 245 -3.28 10.94 -12.50
N LEU A 246 -2.25 11.81 -12.59
CA LEU A 246 -2.39 13.26 -12.43
C LEU A 246 -3.08 13.93 -13.62
N PHE A 247 -3.12 13.27 -14.78
CA PHE A 247 -3.72 13.79 -16.00
C PHE A 247 -5.26 13.62 -16.06
N LYS A 248 -5.89 12.94 -15.09
CA LYS A 248 -7.36 12.80 -15.06
C LYS A 248 -8.01 14.20 -15.11
N TRP A 249 -8.97 14.38 -16.01
CA TRP A 249 -9.49 15.69 -16.44
C TRP A 249 -9.82 16.60 -15.24
N GLY A 250 -9.10 17.71 -15.11
CA GLY A 250 -9.31 18.71 -14.06
C GLY A 250 -8.74 18.37 -12.67
N LYS A 251 -7.96 17.30 -12.50
CA LYS A 251 -7.41 16.88 -11.20
C LYS A 251 -6.43 17.91 -10.63
N VAL A 252 -5.49 18.42 -11.43
CA VAL A 252 -4.53 19.46 -11.00
C VAL A 252 -4.69 20.74 -11.83
N LYS A 253 -5.17 21.81 -11.18
CA LYS A 253 -5.44 23.12 -11.80
C LYS A 253 -4.31 24.12 -11.51
N HIS A 254 -4.32 25.23 -12.24
CA HIS A 254 -3.46 26.39 -11.95
C HIS A 254 -3.46 26.74 -10.45
N GLY A 255 -2.26 26.94 -9.89
CA GLY A 255 -2.06 27.23 -8.47
C GLY A 255 -2.11 26.01 -7.54
N GLY A 256 -2.54 24.84 -8.03
CA GLY A 256 -2.45 23.57 -7.30
C GLY A 256 -1.00 23.15 -7.06
N SER A 257 -0.77 22.35 -6.01
CA SER A 257 0.56 21.85 -5.67
C SER A 257 0.63 20.32 -5.80
N ILE A 258 1.64 19.85 -6.51
CA ILE A 258 2.07 18.45 -6.50
C ILE A 258 3.28 18.37 -5.56
N PHE A 259 3.34 17.37 -4.71
CA PHE A 259 4.42 17.22 -3.75
C PHE A 259 5.37 16.09 -4.18
N PHE A 260 6.64 16.21 -3.82
CA PHE A 260 7.59 15.12 -3.98
C PHE A 260 8.58 15.05 -2.82
N SER A 261 9.25 13.90 -2.72
CA SER A 261 10.28 13.58 -1.73
C SER A 261 11.23 12.59 -2.36
N VAL A 262 12.45 12.57 -1.84
CA VAL A 262 13.50 11.64 -2.27
C VAL A 262 13.79 10.66 -1.16
N ALA A 263 13.78 9.37 -1.50
CA ALA A 263 14.08 8.28 -0.58
C ALA A 263 15.42 7.63 -0.96
N GLY A 264 16.29 7.37 0.03
CA GLY A 264 17.58 6.72 -0.19
C GLY A 264 18.60 7.04 0.91
N GLU A 265 19.84 6.58 0.76
CA GLU A 265 20.89 6.76 1.78
C GLU A 265 21.66 8.07 1.60
N ASN A 266 22.07 8.37 0.36
CA ASN A 266 22.95 9.49 0.04
C ASN A 266 22.20 10.58 -0.72
N ILE A 267 21.11 11.07 -0.11
CA ILE A 267 20.21 12.04 -0.72
C ILE A 267 21.00 13.30 -1.15
N LYS A 268 20.99 13.56 -2.46
CA LYS A 268 21.65 14.69 -3.12
C LYS A 268 20.83 15.12 -4.34
N GLY A 269 21.13 16.30 -4.90
CA GLY A 269 20.45 16.79 -6.11
C GLY A 269 19.00 17.27 -5.92
N VAL A 270 18.45 17.19 -4.70
CA VAL A 270 17.04 17.51 -4.39
C VAL A 270 16.64 18.93 -4.81
N SER A 271 17.48 19.94 -4.54
CA SER A 271 17.17 21.33 -4.93
C SER A 271 17.14 21.52 -6.45
N LYS A 272 18.01 20.81 -7.19
CA LYS A 272 18.04 20.84 -8.66
C LYS A 272 16.82 20.10 -9.23
N LEU A 273 16.42 18.98 -8.60
CA LEU A 273 15.19 18.26 -8.92
C LEU A 273 13.94 19.11 -8.68
N GLN A 274 13.83 19.77 -7.53
CA GLN A 274 12.73 20.69 -7.24
C GLN A 274 12.59 21.76 -8.33
N ARG A 275 13.73 22.36 -8.75
CA ARG A 275 13.74 23.37 -9.80
C ARG A 275 13.24 22.82 -11.14
N TYR A 276 13.73 21.66 -11.56
CA TYR A 276 13.30 21.08 -12.84
C TYR A 276 11.85 20.61 -12.82
N LEU A 277 11.37 20.02 -11.71
CA LEU A 277 9.96 19.68 -11.58
C LEU A 277 9.06 20.92 -11.60
N PHE A 278 9.52 22.03 -11.01
CA PHE A 278 8.83 23.32 -11.11
C PHE A 278 8.77 23.83 -12.55
N GLU A 279 9.90 23.80 -13.28
CA GLU A 279 9.92 24.14 -14.71
C GLU A 279 9.02 23.20 -15.54
N GLY A 280 9.03 21.90 -15.24
CA GLY A 280 8.18 20.89 -15.87
C GLY A 280 6.69 21.04 -15.56
N ALA A 281 6.33 21.73 -14.48
CA ALA A 281 4.95 22.10 -14.11
C ALA A 281 4.55 23.51 -14.58
N SER A 282 5.38 24.13 -15.43
CA SER A 282 5.21 25.47 -15.99
C SER A 282 5.14 25.42 -17.53
N PRO A 283 4.90 26.56 -18.22
CA PRO A 283 4.83 26.58 -19.68
C PRO A 283 6.16 26.20 -20.33
N ARG A 284 7.24 26.17 -19.54
CA ARG A 284 8.58 25.78 -19.98
C ARG A 284 8.77 24.26 -20.10
N PHE A 285 7.77 23.44 -19.80
CA PHE A 285 7.88 21.98 -19.83
C PHE A 285 8.40 21.43 -21.17
N GLU A 286 8.14 22.13 -22.28
CA GLU A 286 8.54 21.74 -23.63
C GLU A 286 10.05 21.56 -23.78
N ILE A 287 10.87 22.28 -22.99
CA ILE A 287 12.33 22.15 -23.03
C ILE A 287 12.81 20.74 -22.67
N PHE A 288 12.04 20.02 -21.87
CA PHE A 288 12.34 18.63 -21.47
C PHE A 288 11.81 17.61 -22.48
N LEU A 289 10.99 18.05 -23.44
CA LEU A 289 10.47 17.18 -24.50
C LEU A 289 11.39 17.17 -25.73
N LEU A 290 12.27 18.15 -25.88
CA LEU A 290 13.27 18.23 -26.95
C LEU A 290 14.23 17.03 -26.92
N GLY A 291 14.41 16.37 -28.06
CA GLY A 291 15.28 15.19 -28.22
C GLY A 291 14.56 13.97 -28.80
N ALA A 292 15.34 12.94 -29.18
CA ALA A 292 14.79 11.69 -29.68
C ALA A 292 13.98 10.95 -28.60
N HIS A 293 13.00 10.17 -29.01
CA HIS A 293 12.22 9.35 -28.08
C HIS A 293 13.13 8.26 -27.50
N GLY A 294 13.14 8.10 -26.17
CA GLY A 294 13.96 7.11 -25.46
C GLY A 294 15.38 7.55 -25.07
N THR A 295 15.78 8.80 -25.33
CA THR A 295 17.05 9.34 -24.81
C THR A 295 16.86 9.96 -23.44
N ILE A 296 17.65 9.50 -22.46
CA ILE A 296 17.73 10.09 -21.12
C ILE A 296 18.33 11.48 -21.24
N LEU A 297 17.69 12.49 -20.64
CA LEU A 297 18.21 13.85 -20.62
C LEU A 297 19.45 13.95 -19.70
N ASP A 298 20.45 14.73 -20.08
CA ASP A 298 21.60 15.03 -19.22
C ASP A 298 21.31 16.26 -18.34
N LEU A 299 20.47 16.08 -17.32
CA LEU A 299 20.07 17.15 -16.39
C LEU A 299 20.84 17.11 -15.07
N PHE A 300 21.44 15.98 -14.67
CA PHE A 300 22.03 15.77 -13.34
C PHE A 300 23.47 15.26 -13.39
#